data_AF-A0AAP7DEJ3-F1
#
_entry.id   AF-A0AAP7DEJ3-F1
#
_cell.length_a   1.000
_cell.length_b   1.000
_cell.length_c   1.000
_cell.angle_alpha   90.00
_cell.angle_beta   90.00
_cell.angle_gamma   90.00
#
_symmetry.space_group_name_H-M   'P 1'
#
loop_
_entity.id
_entity.type
_entity.pdbx_description
1 polymer ?
#
loop_
_entity_poly.entity_id
_entity_poly.type
_entity_poly.pdbx_seq_one_letter_code
_entity_poly.pdbx_strand_id
1 'polypeptide(L)'
;MSASSLSYYQSKSTIYLFQVCAFIFTFCVLHKVNFVFAPTLSVLAVLVAFIIYTPKFVELKYYIESYYLFFVTLIFFILYCSALWFFLSPSDNTILFRSYFFVIYSVLGAIFLNCIVRYSYIEIIKAFLYVAFLQSLLIILDFFSPSFHQFLLTYLEHGSFAYETTIRAIGFSSEAGSALSVTQFIGFFAGYLLGKVERNIRLLPFIMSLIIFASTFVTGRMGLLLCLPFLIHWCFVSRKIALFFIFTCASTIFILFSFASEKLLMAFIWVFNVFTGEDKTVSVILGMHIPPLSESSIVGSGMYSLGDGSNASGSDIGYIQNYYAMGLINVIIFYVSLFFFLFRSALRAFRFRSELVIFILMIFVVELKEPFIFKYNMVFFILALLFSLDIKLLNKLRRS
;
A
#
# COMPACT_ATOMS: atom_id res chain seq x y z
N MET A 1 -15.67 -1.60 41.09
CA MET A 1 -16.46 -2.50 40.24
C MET A 1 -15.69 -2.73 38.95
N SER A 2 -15.44 -4.00 38.67
CA SER A 2 -14.30 -4.52 37.92
C SER A 2 -14.51 -4.49 36.41
N ALA A 3 -13.40 -4.27 35.69
CA ALA A 3 -13.25 -4.41 34.25
C ALA A 3 -13.27 -5.88 33.79
N SER A 4 -14.30 -6.64 34.15
CA SER A 4 -14.35 -8.09 33.96
C SER A 4 -15.68 -8.66 33.44
N SER A 5 -16.53 -7.88 32.79
CA SER A 5 -17.84 -8.38 32.34
C SER A 5 -18.28 -7.85 30.98
N LEU A 6 -17.48 -8.10 29.94
CA LEU A 6 -17.95 -8.12 28.54
C LEU A 6 -16.93 -8.82 27.63
N SER A 7 -16.43 -9.98 28.07
CA SER A 7 -15.98 -11.02 27.13
C SER A 7 -17.23 -11.73 26.63
N TYR A 8 -17.78 -11.25 25.51
CA TYR A 8 -18.72 -12.04 24.73
C TYR A 8 -18.04 -13.40 24.47
N TYR A 9 -18.60 -14.49 25.01
CA TYR A 9 -18.11 -15.85 24.78
C TYR A 9 -18.21 -16.14 23.29
N GLN A 10 -17.15 -15.87 22.55
CA GLN A 10 -17.04 -16.26 21.16
C GLN A 10 -16.42 -17.65 21.11
N SER A 11 -17.05 -18.57 20.38
CA SER A 11 -16.41 -19.82 20.06
C SER A 11 -15.11 -19.53 19.29
N LYS A 12 -14.07 -20.33 19.53
CA LYS A 12 -12.80 -20.21 18.78
C LYS A 12 -13.04 -20.18 17.26
N SER A 13 -14.05 -20.92 16.77
CA SER A 13 -14.44 -20.94 15.36
C SER A 13 -14.84 -19.57 14.80
N THR A 14 -15.54 -18.73 15.57
CA THR A 14 -15.91 -17.39 15.10
C THR A 14 -14.70 -16.48 14.96
N ILE A 15 -13.72 -16.60 15.87
CA ILE A 15 -12.48 -15.81 15.83
C ILE A 15 -11.66 -16.17 14.58
N TYR A 16 -11.50 -17.46 14.30
CA TYR A 16 -10.79 -17.92 13.10
C TYR A 16 -11.45 -17.45 11.81
N LEU A 17 -12.79 -17.47 11.75
CA LEU A 17 -13.52 -16.98 10.58
C LEU A 17 -13.22 -15.50 10.30
N PHE A 18 -13.22 -14.64 11.32
CA PHE A 18 -12.89 -13.22 11.15
C PHE A 18 -11.45 -12.99 10.67
N GLN A 19 -10.50 -13.77 11.18
CA GLN A 19 -9.10 -13.68 10.73
C GLN A 19 -8.95 -14.08 9.26
N VAL A 20 -9.63 -15.14 8.83
CA VAL A 20 -9.64 -15.58 7.43
C VAL A 20 -10.29 -14.52 6.53
N CYS A 21 -11.43 -13.95 6.94
CA CYS A 21 -12.07 -12.86 6.20
C CYS A 21 -11.17 -11.63 6.08
N ALA A 22 -10.49 -11.23 7.17
CA ALA A 22 -9.57 -10.10 7.17
C ALA A 22 -8.38 -10.35 6.23
N PHE A 23 -7.83 -11.57 6.26
CA PHE A 23 -6.76 -11.99 5.37
C PHE A 23 -7.18 -11.91 3.89
N ILE A 24 -8.30 -12.54 3.52
CA ILE A 24 -8.80 -12.55 2.14
C ILE A 24 -9.11 -11.12 1.67
N PHE A 25 -9.80 -10.33 2.49
CA PHE A 25 -10.11 -8.95 2.16
C PHE A 25 -8.84 -8.12 1.94
N THR A 26 -7.88 -8.20 2.86
CA THR A 26 -6.61 -7.46 2.75
C THR A 26 -5.83 -7.90 1.51
N PHE A 27 -5.80 -9.20 1.21
CA PHE A 27 -5.16 -9.75 0.02
C PHE A 27 -5.77 -9.20 -1.27
N CYS A 28 -7.10 -9.23 -1.39
CA CYS A 28 -7.81 -8.72 -2.56
C CYS A 28 -7.61 -7.21 -2.77
N VAL A 29 -7.62 -6.42 -1.68
CA VAL A 29 -7.44 -4.96 -1.75
C VAL A 29 -6.02 -4.60 -2.19
N LEU A 30 -5.00 -5.24 -1.60
CA LEU A 30 -3.59 -4.88 -1.82
C LEU A 30 -3.04 -5.35 -3.16
N HIS A 31 -3.40 -6.55 -3.60
CA HIS A 31 -2.77 -7.17 -4.78
C HIS A 31 -3.61 -7.09 -6.04
N LYS A 32 -4.86 -6.58 -5.95
CA LYS A 32 -5.80 -6.40 -7.07
C LYS A 32 -5.80 -7.60 -8.03
N VAL A 33 -6.04 -8.80 -7.51
CA VAL A 33 -5.98 -9.99 -8.36
C VAL A 33 -7.13 -9.96 -9.37
N ASN A 34 -6.79 -9.63 -10.60
CA ASN A 34 -7.69 -9.64 -11.74
C ASN A 34 -7.25 -10.74 -12.69
N PHE A 35 -8.20 -11.59 -13.08
CA PHE A 35 -7.95 -12.61 -14.08
C PHE A 35 -8.32 -12.07 -15.46
N VAL A 36 -7.67 -12.55 -16.51
CA VAL A 36 -8.02 -12.20 -17.91
C VAL A 36 -9.50 -12.48 -18.20
N PHE A 37 -10.05 -13.57 -17.65
CA PHE A 37 -11.47 -13.93 -17.79
C PHE A 37 -12.41 -13.18 -16.84
N ALA A 38 -11.87 -12.49 -15.82
CA ALA A 38 -12.63 -11.75 -14.81
C ALA A 38 -11.83 -10.49 -14.36
N PRO A 39 -11.70 -9.48 -15.25
CA PRO A 39 -10.82 -8.32 -15.04
C PRO A 39 -11.28 -7.39 -13.91
N THR A 40 -12.54 -7.53 -13.45
CA THR A 40 -13.11 -6.73 -12.36
C THR A 40 -13.32 -7.54 -11.09
N LEU A 41 -12.70 -8.72 -10.94
CA LEU A 41 -12.93 -9.61 -9.80
C LEU A 41 -12.58 -8.93 -8.46
N SER A 42 -11.45 -8.24 -8.39
CA SER A 42 -11.03 -7.54 -7.16
C SER A 42 -12.02 -6.43 -6.76
N VAL A 43 -12.51 -5.67 -7.74
CA VAL A 43 -13.54 -4.63 -7.57
C VAL A 43 -14.85 -5.25 -7.10
N LEU A 44 -15.29 -6.34 -7.74
CA LEU A 44 -16.52 -7.04 -7.40
C LEU A 44 -16.45 -7.64 -5.99
N ALA A 45 -15.32 -8.23 -5.61
CA ALA A 45 -15.12 -8.80 -4.28
C ALA A 45 -15.23 -7.73 -3.19
N VAL A 46 -14.65 -6.55 -3.41
CA VAL A 46 -14.77 -5.43 -2.47
C VAL A 46 -16.18 -4.87 -2.44
N LEU A 47 -16.84 -4.70 -3.58
CA LEU A 47 -18.24 -4.25 -3.64
C LEU A 47 -19.20 -5.23 -2.94
N VAL A 48 -19.04 -6.53 -3.18
CA VAL A 48 -19.85 -7.57 -2.51
C VAL A 48 -19.60 -7.57 -1.01
N ALA A 49 -18.34 -7.44 -0.58
CA ALA A 49 -17.99 -7.32 0.83
C ALA A 49 -18.65 -6.09 1.47
N PHE A 50 -18.65 -4.95 0.77
CA PHE A 50 -19.39 -3.75 1.18
C PHE A 50 -20.88 -4.03 1.29
N ILE A 51 -21.51 -4.56 0.24
CA ILE A 51 -22.96 -4.83 0.19
C ILE A 51 -23.40 -5.71 1.36
N ILE A 52 -22.69 -6.83 1.59
CA ILE A 52 -22.99 -7.79 2.66
C ILE A 52 -22.92 -7.14 4.05
N TYR A 53 -22.01 -6.18 4.24
CA TYR A 53 -21.81 -5.51 5.52
C TYR A 53 -22.47 -4.12 5.62
N THR A 54 -23.10 -3.62 4.56
CA THR A 54 -23.91 -2.39 4.58
C THR A 54 -24.91 -2.36 5.74
N PRO A 55 -25.58 -3.47 6.13
CA PRO A 55 -26.46 -3.47 7.30
C PRO A 55 -25.78 -3.11 8.64
N LYS A 56 -24.43 -3.16 8.70
CA LYS A 56 -23.61 -2.78 9.86
C LYS A 56 -23.00 -1.38 9.74
N PHE A 57 -23.37 -0.58 8.72
CA PHE A 57 -22.91 0.81 8.56
C PHE A 57 -23.36 1.78 9.66
N VAL A 58 -24.11 1.34 10.67
CA VAL A 58 -24.36 2.13 11.90
C VAL A 58 -23.05 2.68 12.47
N GLU A 59 -21.95 1.92 12.33
CA GLU A 59 -20.64 2.31 12.81
C GLU A 59 -20.01 3.46 12.01
N LEU A 60 -20.33 3.62 10.72
CA LEU A 60 -19.81 4.69 9.87
C LEU A 60 -20.09 6.07 10.47
N LYS A 61 -21.27 6.25 11.08
CA LYS A 61 -21.64 7.49 11.75
C LYS A 61 -20.58 7.90 12.78
N TYR A 62 -20.03 6.96 13.56
CA TYR A 62 -19.01 7.27 14.56
C TYR A 62 -17.68 7.70 13.95
N TYR A 63 -17.31 7.14 12.79
CA TYR A 63 -16.15 7.61 12.02
C TYR A 63 -16.37 9.02 11.50
N ILE A 64 -17.52 9.28 10.88
CA ILE A 64 -17.87 10.61 10.37
C ILE A 64 -17.87 11.64 11.49
N GLU A 65 -18.51 11.36 12.63
CA GLU A 65 -18.51 12.28 13.76
C GLU A 65 -17.11 12.53 14.35
N SER A 66 -16.25 11.50 14.36
CA SER A 66 -14.89 11.63 14.92
C SER A 66 -13.94 12.37 13.98
N TYR A 67 -14.21 12.32 12.67
CA TYR A 67 -13.35 12.86 11.62
C TYR A 67 -14.13 13.72 10.61
N TYR A 68 -15.09 14.52 11.09
CA TYR A 68 -16.04 15.25 10.24
C TYR A 68 -15.36 16.08 9.14
N LEU A 69 -14.36 16.88 9.49
CA LEU A 69 -13.65 17.73 8.53
C LEU A 69 -12.95 16.91 7.42
N PHE A 70 -12.42 15.74 7.75
CA PHE A 70 -11.80 14.84 6.77
C PHE A 70 -12.85 14.33 5.77
N PHE A 71 -14.01 13.87 6.25
CA PHE A 71 -15.08 13.40 5.37
C PHE A 71 -15.70 14.52 4.52
N VAL A 72 -15.88 15.73 5.07
CA VAL A 72 -16.35 16.89 4.29
C VAL A 72 -15.38 17.22 3.17
N THR A 73 -14.08 17.24 3.46
CA THR A 73 -13.03 17.49 2.45
C THR A 73 -13.03 16.38 1.40
N LEU A 74 -13.23 15.13 1.81
CA LEU A 74 -13.29 13.98 0.89
C LEU A 74 -14.50 14.06 -0.05
N ILE A 75 -15.67 14.44 0.48
CA ILE A 75 -16.89 14.62 -0.33
C ILE A 75 -16.69 15.75 -1.33
N PHE A 76 -16.17 16.90 -0.87
CA PHE A 76 -15.83 18.02 -1.76
C PHE A 76 -14.86 17.58 -2.86
N PHE A 77 -13.81 16.85 -2.50
CA PHE A 77 -12.82 16.32 -3.44
C PHE A 77 -13.46 15.42 -4.50
N ILE A 78 -14.32 14.46 -4.11
CA ILE A 78 -15.01 13.59 -5.07
C ILE A 78 -15.91 14.41 -5.99
N LEU A 79 -16.74 15.29 -5.43
CA LEU A 79 -17.66 16.12 -6.22
C LEU A 79 -16.89 17.00 -7.23
N TYR A 80 -15.75 17.51 -6.81
CA TYR A 80 -14.86 18.29 -7.67
C TYR A 80 -14.29 17.45 -8.82
N CYS A 81 -13.73 16.27 -8.53
CA CYS A 81 -13.23 15.36 -9.56
C CYS A 81 -14.35 14.88 -10.51
N SER A 82 -15.55 14.64 -9.99
CA SER A 82 -16.74 14.33 -10.81
C SER A 82 -17.14 15.50 -11.71
N ALA A 83 -17.09 16.73 -11.21
CA ALA A 83 -17.36 17.93 -11.99
C ALA A 83 -16.31 18.15 -13.10
N LEU A 84 -15.02 18.02 -12.78
CA LEU A 84 -13.95 18.11 -13.78
C LEU A 84 -14.14 17.08 -14.90
N TRP A 85 -14.41 15.83 -14.52
CA TRP A 85 -14.67 14.78 -15.50
C TRP A 85 -15.89 15.11 -16.38
N PHE A 86 -17.02 15.47 -15.77
CA PHE A 86 -18.26 15.72 -16.50
C PHE A 86 -18.18 16.94 -17.43
N PHE A 87 -17.56 18.03 -16.98
CA PHE A 87 -17.55 19.30 -17.73
C PHE A 87 -16.33 19.48 -18.63
N LEU A 88 -15.17 18.89 -18.31
CA LEU A 88 -13.91 19.18 -19.03
C LEU A 88 -13.31 17.98 -19.75
N SER A 89 -13.51 16.74 -19.29
CA SER A 89 -12.85 15.56 -19.86
C SER A 89 -13.69 14.28 -19.77
N PRO A 90 -14.91 14.27 -20.36
CA PRO A 90 -15.80 13.12 -20.23
C PRO A 90 -15.26 11.85 -20.91
N SER A 91 -14.28 11.97 -21.81
CA SER A 91 -13.61 10.83 -22.47
C SER A 91 -12.55 10.15 -21.61
N ASP A 92 -12.01 10.80 -20.58
CA ASP A 92 -10.98 10.23 -19.70
C ASP A 92 -11.53 9.96 -18.29
N ASN A 93 -11.91 8.71 -18.04
CA ASN A 93 -12.46 8.28 -16.76
C ASN A 93 -11.40 8.11 -15.65
N THR A 94 -10.12 8.28 -15.96
CA THR A 94 -9.01 7.91 -15.06
C THR A 94 -9.04 8.68 -13.75
N ILE A 95 -9.25 10.00 -13.81
CA ILE A 95 -9.30 10.86 -12.63
C ILE A 95 -10.48 10.49 -11.72
N LEU A 96 -11.62 10.22 -12.34
CA LEU A 96 -12.86 9.81 -11.69
C LEU A 96 -12.63 8.49 -10.96
N PHE A 97 -12.16 7.45 -11.66
CA PHE A 97 -11.91 6.14 -11.07
C PHE A 97 -10.83 6.18 -9.99
N ARG A 98 -9.75 6.93 -10.17
CA ARG A 98 -8.71 7.09 -9.12
C ARG A 98 -9.27 7.74 -7.86
N SER A 99 -10.12 8.77 -8.00
CA SER A 99 -10.74 9.43 -6.86
C SER A 99 -11.71 8.49 -6.12
N TYR A 100 -12.55 7.73 -6.85
CA TYR A 100 -13.45 6.76 -6.22
C TYR A 100 -12.71 5.59 -5.61
N PHE A 101 -11.70 5.04 -6.29
CA PHE A 101 -10.88 3.95 -5.77
C PHE A 101 -10.10 4.37 -4.54
N PHE A 102 -9.58 5.60 -4.50
CA PHE A 102 -9.01 6.15 -3.28
C PHE A 102 -10.02 6.07 -2.12
N VAL A 103 -11.25 6.54 -2.30
CA VAL A 103 -12.26 6.52 -1.23
C VAL A 103 -12.70 5.10 -0.85
N ILE A 104 -13.01 4.27 -1.84
CA ILE A 104 -13.52 2.91 -1.62
C ILE A 104 -12.45 2.03 -0.97
N TYR A 105 -11.24 1.97 -1.53
CA TYR A 105 -10.21 1.05 -1.05
C TYR A 105 -9.45 1.60 0.17
N SER A 106 -9.13 2.90 0.21
CA SER A 106 -8.38 3.43 1.35
C SER A 106 -9.26 3.76 2.55
N VAL A 107 -10.31 4.57 2.37
CA VAL A 107 -11.10 5.08 3.49
C VAL A 107 -12.12 4.05 3.93
N LEU A 108 -13.03 3.67 3.03
CA LEU A 108 -14.09 2.72 3.37
C LEU A 108 -13.49 1.33 3.62
N GLY A 109 -12.48 0.92 2.85
CA GLY A 109 -11.79 -0.34 3.04
C GLY A 109 -11.11 -0.44 4.40
N ALA A 110 -10.48 0.65 4.87
CA ALA A 110 -9.89 0.69 6.21
C ALA A 110 -10.92 0.57 7.32
N ILE A 111 -12.07 1.24 7.19
CA ILE A 111 -13.21 1.14 8.12
C ILE A 111 -13.72 -0.29 8.13
N PHE A 112 -13.95 -0.86 6.95
CA PHE A 112 -14.45 -2.22 6.79
C PHE A 112 -13.53 -3.27 7.42
N LEU A 113 -12.22 -3.17 7.17
CA LEU A 113 -11.24 -4.05 7.81
C LEU A 113 -11.26 -3.91 9.34
N ASN A 114 -11.38 -2.68 9.85
CA ASN A 114 -11.53 -2.43 11.29
C ASN A 114 -12.77 -3.13 11.87
N CYS A 115 -13.89 -3.14 11.15
CA CYS A 115 -15.10 -3.84 11.56
C CYS A 115 -14.89 -5.37 11.58
N ILE A 116 -14.26 -5.95 10.53
CA ILE A 116 -13.97 -7.40 10.46
C ILE A 116 -13.12 -7.84 11.66
N VAL A 117 -12.05 -7.11 11.94
CA VAL A 117 -11.09 -7.44 13.01
C VAL A 117 -11.49 -6.87 14.38
N ARG A 118 -12.70 -6.31 14.50
CA ARG A 118 -13.26 -5.74 15.73
C ARG A 118 -12.31 -4.75 16.40
N TYR A 119 -11.71 -3.89 15.59
CA TYR A 119 -10.84 -2.79 16.00
C TYR A 119 -9.54 -3.23 16.69
N SER A 120 -9.12 -4.48 16.50
CA SER A 120 -7.83 -4.97 17.00
C SER A 120 -6.69 -4.56 16.07
N TYR A 121 -5.87 -3.60 16.49
CA TYR A 121 -4.68 -3.19 15.74
C TYR A 121 -3.69 -4.34 15.52
N ILE A 122 -3.63 -5.33 16.42
CA ILE A 122 -2.75 -6.49 16.28
C ILE A 122 -3.21 -7.38 15.12
N GLU A 123 -4.52 -7.61 15.00
CA GLU A 123 -5.08 -8.43 13.91
C GLU A 123 -4.92 -7.73 12.56
N ILE A 124 -5.03 -6.39 12.51
CA ILE A 124 -4.70 -5.61 11.32
C ILE A 124 -3.24 -5.83 10.94
N ILE A 125 -2.30 -5.62 11.87
CA ILE A 125 -0.87 -5.83 11.61
C ILE A 125 -0.60 -7.25 11.10
N LYS A 126 -1.20 -8.27 11.72
CA LYS A 126 -1.06 -9.68 11.29
C LYS A 126 -1.62 -9.91 9.89
N ALA A 127 -2.79 -9.38 9.56
CA ALA A 127 -3.38 -9.51 8.23
C ALA A 127 -2.44 -8.97 7.14
N PHE A 128 -1.92 -7.74 7.30
CA PHE A 128 -0.98 -7.15 6.34
C PHE A 128 0.34 -7.92 6.24
N LEU A 129 0.91 -8.36 7.38
CA LEU A 129 2.13 -9.16 7.38
C LEU A 129 1.93 -10.49 6.66
N TYR A 130 0.86 -11.23 6.96
CA TYR A 130 0.62 -12.55 6.40
C TYR A 130 0.31 -12.49 4.91
N VAL A 131 -0.46 -11.49 4.47
CA VAL A 131 -0.75 -11.26 3.05
C VAL A 131 0.51 -10.97 2.27
N ALA A 132 1.34 -10.04 2.74
CA ALA A 132 2.61 -9.72 2.08
C ALA A 132 3.59 -10.89 2.14
N PHE A 133 3.62 -11.64 3.24
CA PHE A 133 4.44 -12.83 3.36
C PHE A 133 4.04 -13.90 2.33
N LEU A 134 2.75 -14.22 2.21
CA LEU A 134 2.28 -15.15 1.19
C LEU A 134 2.65 -14.65 -0.21
N GLN A 135 2.40 -13.37 -0.50
CA GLN A 135 2.74 -12.79 -1.78
C GLN A 135 4.25 -12.84 -2.05
N SER A 136 5.09 -12.62 -1.05
CA SER A 136 6.55 -12.69 -1.19
C SER A 136 7.03 -14.10 -1.57
N LEU A 137 6.38 -15.14 -1.06
CA LEU A 137 6.65 -16.53 -1.48
C LEU A 137 6.24 -16.75 -2.93
N LEU A 138 5.09 -16.22 -3.35
CA LEU A 138 4.61 -16.32 -4.73
C LEU A 138 5.51 -15.55 -5.71
N ILE A 139 6.01 -14.38 -5.32
CA ILE A 139 7.00 -13.60 -6.09
C ILE A 139 8.31 -14.38 -6.25
N ILE A 140 8.80 -15.00 -5.16
CA ILE A 140 10.03 -15.80 -5.21
C ILE A 140 9.82 -17.02 -6.12
N LEU A 141 8.68 -17.70 -5.99
CA LEU A 141 8.32 -18.82 -6.86
C LEU A 141 8.26 -18.40 -8.34
N ASP A 142 7.64 -17.26 -8.62
CA ASP A 142 7.55 -16.65 -9.96
C ASP A 142 8.94 -16.36 -10.54
N PHE A 143 9.85 -15.82 -9.73
CA PHE A 143 11.22 -15.55 -10.18
C PHE A 143 11.99 -16.83 -10.55
N PHE A 144 11.86 -17.90 -9.76
CA PHE A 144 12.64 -19.13 -9.95
C PHE A 144 11.97 -20.18 -10.84
N SER A 145 10.66 -20.12 -11.06
CA SER A 145 9.90 -21.10 -11.84
C SER A 145 9.34 -20.49 -13.13
N PRO A 146 9.98 -20.74 -14.30
CA PRO A 146 9.50 -20.23 -15.58
C PRO A 146 8.08 -20.69 -15.94
N SER A 147 7.71 -21.93 -15.56
CA SER A 147 6.37 -22.46 -15.80
C SER A 147 5.32 -21.74 -14.96
N PHE A 148 5.64 -21.41 -13.71
CA PHE A 148 4.74 -20.60 -12.87
C PHE A 148 4.63 -19.16 -13.39
N HIS A 149 5.74 -18.56 -13.83
CA HIS A 149 5.72 -17.23 -14.46
C HIS A 149 4.81 -17.19 -15.69
N GLN A 150 4.94 -18.17 -16.59
CA GLN A 150 4.10 -18.25 -17.78
C GLN A 150 2.62 -18.49 -17.44
N PHE A 151 2.34 -19.30 -16.41
CA PHE A 151 0.98 -19.46 -15.89
C PHE A 151 0.40 -18.11 -15.44
N LEU A 152 1.14 -17.33 -14.65
CA LEU A 152 0.69 -16.01 -14.21
C LEU A 152 0.42 -15.10 -15.40
N LEU A 153 1.38 -14.98 -16.34
CA LEU A 153 1.26 -14.17 -17.56
C LEU A 153 0.06 -14.54 -18.45
N THR A 154 -0.40 -15.79 -18.38
CA THR A 154 -1.53 -16.28 -19.18
C THR A 154 -2.89 -15.99 -18.53
N TYR A 155 -2.98 -16.12 -17.20
CA TYR A 155 -4.27 -16.11 -16.50
C TYR A 155 -4.58 -14.82 -15.76
N LEU A 156 -3.57 -14.07 -15.33
CA LEU A 156 -3.76 -12.79 -14.66
C LEU A 156 -3.73 -11.63 -15.66
N GLU A 157 -4.42 -10.56 -15.33
CA GLU A 157 -4.29 -9.29 -16.04
C GLU A 157 -3.09 -8.52 -15.47
N HIS A 158 -2.25 -7.98 -16.35
CA HIS A 158 -1.04 -7.26 -15.97
C HIS A 158 -0.89 -5.97 -16.77
N GLY A 159 -0.24 -4.97 -16.17
CA GLY A 159 0.24 -3.82 -16.92
C GLY A 159 1.36 -4.20 -17.90
N SER A 160 1.57 -3.38 -18.95
CA SER A 160 2.52 -3.61 -20.04
C SER A 160 3.96 -3.95 -19.58
N PHE A 161 4.35 -3.46 -18.40
CA PHE A 161 5.67 -3.71 -17.79
C PHE A 161 5.97 -5.17 -17.43
N ALA A 162 4.98 -6.06 -17.37
CA ALA A 162 5.21 -7.47 -17.04
C ALA A 162 5.84 -8.28 -18.19
N TYR A 163 5.68 -7.81 -19.44
CA TYR A 163 6.15 -8.53 -20.63
C TYR A 163 7.57 -8.17 -21.06
N GLU A 164 8.13 -7.06 -20.56
CA GLU A 164 9.35 -6.45 -21.13
C GLU A 164 10.66 -6.90 -20.47
N THR A 165 10.64 -7.53 -19.28
CA THR A 165 11.89 -7.87 -18.58
C THR A 165 11.86 -9.25 -17.93
N THR A 166 12.79 -10.12 -18.31
CA THR A 166 12.97 -11.49 -17.75
C THR A 166 13.33 -11.53 -16.27
N ILE A 167 13.75 -10.40 -15.69
CA ILE A 167 14.27 -10.30 -14.32
C ILE A 167 13.16 -9.96 -13.31
N ARG A 168 12.04 -9.38 -13.75
CA ARG A 168 10.99 -8.92 -12.83
C ARG A 168 9.95 -10.00 -12.58
N ALA A 169 9.66 -10.22 -11.31
CA ALA A 169 8.57 -11.06 -10.84
C ALA A 169 7.40 -10.19 -10.37
N ILE A 170 6.19 -10.71 -10.53
CA ILE A 170 4.91 -10.11 -10.16
C ILE A 170 4.20 -10.91 -9.07
N GLY A 171 4.49 -12.22 -8.97
CA GLY A 171 3.72 -13.13 -8.13
C GLY A 171 2.23 -13.07 -8.46
N PHE A 172 1.38 -13.31 -7.46
CA PHE A 172 -0.08 -13.30 -7.65
C PHE A 172 -0.68 -11.91 -7.48
N SER A 173 -0.29 -10.97 -8.34
CA SER A 173 -0.77 -9.58 -8.34
C SER A 173 -0.87 -9.03 -9.76
N SER A 174 -1.87 -8.17 -9.99
CA SER A 174 -1.97 -7.41 -11.25
C SER A 174 -1.12 -6.14 -11.26
N GLU A 175 -0.50 -5.79 -10.13
CA GLU A 175 0.48 -4.71 -10.03
C GLU A 175 1.90 -5.25 -10.20
N ALA A 176 2.76 -4.49 -10.88
CA ALA A 176 4.16 -4.84 -11.11
C ALA A 176 5.10 -3.70 -10.70
N GLY A 177 6.39 -4.00 -10.62
CA GLY A 177 7.43 -2.98 -10.47
C GLY A 177 7.39 -2.24 -9.12
N SER A 178 7.44 -0.91 -9.20
CA SER A 178 7.47 -0.01 -8.06
C SER A 178 6.22 -0.13 -7.17
N ALA A 179 5.03 -0.26 -7.77
CA ALA A 179 3.75 -0.44 -7.09
C ALA A 179 3.77 -1.66 -6.17
N LEU A 180 4.08 -2.83 -6.73
CA LEU A 180 4.15 -4.07 -5.97
C LEU A 180 5.20 -4.01 -4.87
N SER A 181 6.39 -3.45 -5.15
CA SER A 181 7.45 -3.33 -4.14
C SER A 181 7.05 -2.42 -2.96
N VAL A 182 6.31 -1.34 -3.25
CA VAL A 182 5.73 -0.47 -2.22
C VAL A 182 4.66 -1.21 -1.41
N THR A 183 3.83 -2.03 -2.06
CA THR A 183 2.87 -2.90 -1.38
C THR A 183 3.56 -3.92 -0.48
N GLN A 184 4.70 -4.50 -0.90
CA GLN A 184 5.52 -5.37 -0.06
C GLN A 184 6.10 -4.62 1.15
N PHE A 185 6.55 -3.38 0.97
CA PHE A 185 7.04 -2.55 2.08
C PHE A 185 5.98 -2.37 3.19
N ILE A 186 4.69 -2.28 2.86
CA ILE A 186 3.61 -2.22 3.86
C ILE A 186 3.64 -3.45 4.77
N GLY A 187 3.77 -4.65 4.19
CA GLY A 187 3.89 -5.90 4.94
C GLY A 187 5.16 -5.99 5.77
N PHE A 188 6.28 -5.53 5.23
CA PHE A 188 7.54 -5.41 5.97
C PHE A 188 7.35 -4.51 7.21
N PHE A 189 6.76 -3.34 7.01
CA PHE A 189 6.53 -2.39 8.10
C PHE A 189 5.54 -2.94 9.13
N ALA A 190 4.52 -3.68 8.71
CA ALA A 190 3.63 -4.43 9.62
C ALA A 190 4.42 -5.45 10.47
N GLY A 191 5.31 -6.23 9.86
CA GLY A 191 6.18 -7.16 10.59
C GLY A 191 7.11 -6.47 11.59
N TYR A 192 7.67 -5.32 11.22
CA TYR A 192 8.43 -4.46 12.12
C TYR A 192 7.60 -3.99 13.32
N LEU A 193 6.37 -3.51 13.11
CA LEU A 193 5.48 -3.12 14.20
C LEU A 193 5.12 -4.31 15.11
N LEU A 194 4.84 -5.49 14.53
CA LEU A 194 4.52 -6.70 15.29
C LEU A 194 5.69 -7.13 16.19
N GLY A 195 6.93 -7.07 15.68
CA GLY A 195 8.14 -7.32 16.47
C GLY A 195 8.32 -6.37 17.66
N LYS A 196 7.77 -5.15 17.60
CA LYS A 196 7.74 -4.25 18.77
C LYS A 196 6.71 -4.67 19.81
N VAL A 197 5.63 -5.35 19.42
CA VAL A 197 4.57 -5.85 20.33
C VAL A 197 4.94 -7.17 20.96
N GLU A 198 5.20 -8.19 20.14
CA GLU A 198 5.29 -9.58 20.58
C GLU A 198 6.74 -9.95 20.94
N ARG A 199 7.21 -9.44 22.10
CA ARG A 199 8.62 -9.54 22.52
C ARG A 199 9.19 -10.97 22.55
N ASN A 200 8.36 -11.97 22.85
CA ASN A 200 8.78 -13.36 22.99
C ASN A 200 8.96 -14.08 21.65
N ILE A 201 8.26 -13.65 20.60
CA ILE A 201 8.30 -14.27 19.26
C ILE A 201 8.85 -13.33 18.19
N ARG A 202 9.60 -12.30 18.59
CA ARG A 202 10.19 -11.26 17.70
C ARG A 202 10.90 -11.79 16.47
N LEU A 203 11.48 -12.98 16.57
CA LEU A 203 12.21 -13.60 15.47
C LEU A 203 11.29 -14.01 14.32
N LEU A 204 10.05 -14.45 14.59
CA LEU A 204 9.14 -14.89 13.54
C LEU A 204 8.69 -13.72 12.62
N PRO A 205 8.16 -12.59 13.14
CA PRO A 205 7.88 -11.43 12.29
C PRO A 205 9.11 -10.91 11.58
N PHE A 206 10.30 -11.02 12.18
CA PHE A 206 11.56 -10.65 11.54
C PHE A 206 11.89 -11.54 10.34
N ILE A 207 11.82 -12.86 10.49
CA ILE A 207 12.05 -13.81 9.39
C ILE A 207 11.06 -13.58 8.26
N MET A 208 9.77 -13.40 8.57
CA MET A 208 8.75 -13.10 7.57
C MET A 208 9.05 -11.78 6.84
N SER A 209 9.47 -10.75 7.59
CA SER A 209 9.87 -9.45 7.02
C SER A 209 11.12 -9.57 6.14
N LEU A 210 12.09 -10.43 6.49
CA LEU A 210 13.26 -10.66 5.64
C LEU A 210 12.88 -11.33 4.32
N ILE A 211 11.93 -12.25 4.31
CA ILE A 211 11.44 -12.89 3.09
C ILE A 211 10.69 -11.86 2.22
N ILE A 212 9.87 -11.01 2.84
CA ILE A 212 9.23 -9.87 2.16
C ILE A 212 10.29 -8.92 1.57
N PHE A 213 11.30 -8.54 2.35
CA PHE A 213 12.41 -7.71 1.90
C PHE A 213 13.16 -8.34 0.72
N ALA A 214 13.47 -9.63 0.78
CA ALA A 214 14.11 -10.36 -0.32
C ALA A 214 13.26 -10.33 -1.60
N SER A 215 11.93 -10.46 -1.50
CA SER A 215 11.04 -10.35 -2.66
C SER A 215 11.08 -8.97 -3.34
N THR A 216 11.48 -7.91 -2.61
CA THR A 216 11.63 -6.57 -3.22
C THR A 216 12.80 -6.48 -4.21
N PHE A 217 13.80 -7.34 -4.11
CA PHE A 217 14.95 -7.38 -5.04
C PHE A 217 14.53 -7.71 -6.47
N VAL A 218 13.48 -8.53 -6.62
CA VAL A 218 13.01 -9.02 -7.91
C VAL A 218 11.71 -8.34 -8.39
N THR A 219 11.14 -7.44 -7.58
CA THR A 219 9.94 -6.68 -7.95
C THR A 219 10.25 -5.21 -8.22
N GLY A 220 10.91 -4.50 -7.30
CA GLY A 220 11.07 -3.06 -7.37
C GLY A 220 11.99 -2.45 -6.32
N ARG A 221 12.88 -1.56 -6.74
CA ARG A 221 13.85 -0.85 -5.87
C ARG A 221 13.17 0.07 -4.83
N MET A 222 11.99 0.61 -5.13
CA MET A 222 11.34 1.59 -4.23
C MET A 222 10.98 0.95 -2.89
N GLY A 223 10.36 -0.23 -2.90
CA GLY A 223 10.08 -0.98 -1.68
C GLY A 223 11.34 -1.30 -0.87
N LEU A 224 12.41 -1.70 -1.55
CA LEU A 224 13.70 -2.00 -0.93
C LEU A 224 14.22 -0.79 -0.13
N LEU A 225 14.28 0.39 -0.76
CA LEU A 225 14.76 1.62 -0.13
C LEU A 225 13.90 2.03 1.08
N LEU A 226 12.58 1.83 1.01
CA LEU A 226 11.67 2.12 2.13
C LEU A 226 11.85 1.17 3.31
N CYS A 227 12.21 -0.09 3.07
CA CYS A 227 12.49 -1.06 4.12
C CYS A 227 13.78 -0.74 4.91
N LEU A 228 14.79 -0.13 4.27
CA LEU A 228 16.13 0.04 4.85
C LEU A 228 16.15 0.76 6.21
N PRO A 229 15.48 1.93 6.41
CA PRO A 229 15.53 2.62 7.70
C PRO A 229 15.01 1.76 8.86
N PHE A 230 13.95 0.98 8.62
CA PHE A 230 13.35 0.12 9.63
C PHE A 230 14.15 -1.15 9.87
N LEU A 231 14.76 -1.72 8.81
CA LEU A 231 15.68 -2.84 8.94
C LEU A 231 16.91 -2.46 9.76
N ILE A 232 17.52 -1.31 9.46
CA ILE A 232 18.66 -0.75 10.19
C ILE A 232 18.28 -0.56 11.66
N HIS A 233 17.14 0.08 11.92
CA HIS A 233 16.65 0.27 13.29
C HIS A 233 16.42 -1.06 14.02
N TRP A 234 15.87 -2.09 13.36
CA TRP A 234 15.64 -3.40 13.98
C TRP A 234 16.94 -4.11 14.38
N CYS A 235 17.99 -4.00 13.54
CA CYS A 235 19.32 -4.49 13.83
C CYS A 235 19.96 -3.76 15.04
N PHE A 236 19.78 -2.44 15.15
CA PHE A 236 20.27 -1.69 16.32
C PHE A 236 19.57 -2.07 17.63
N VAL A 237 18.28 -2.42 17.58
CA VAL A 237 17.49 -2.76 18.78
C VAL A 237 17.78 -4.17 19.30
N SER A 238 18.28 -5.09 18.48
CA SER A 238 18.48 -6.49 18.89
C SER A 238 19.72 -7.12 18.25
N ARG A 239 20.72 -7.43 19.09
CA ARG A 239 21.95 -8.13 18.67
C ARG A 239 21.66 -9.48 17.99
N LYS A 240 20.65 -10.24 18.45
CA LYS A 240 20.25 -11.52 17.83
C LYS A 240 19.77 -11.32 16.39
N ILE A 241 18.98 -10.28 16.17
CA ILE A 241 18.45 -9.90 14.85
C ILE A 241 19.59 -9.43 13.95
N ALA A 242 20.48 -8.58 14.45
CA ALA A 242 21.66 -8.13 13.71
C ALA A 242 22.56 -9.31 13.30
N LEU A 243 22.87 -10.22 14.22
CA LEU A 243 23.69 -11.41 13.91
C LEU A 243 23.01 -12.31 12.87
N PHE A 244 21.71 -12.54 13.00
CA PHE A 244 20.95 -13.30 12.01
C PHE A 244 20.98 -12.62 10.63
N PHE A 245 20.78 -11.30 10.59
CA PHE A 245 20.84 -10.53 9.35
C PHE A 245 22.22 -10.61 8.70
N ILE A 246 23.29 -10.39 9.46
CA ILE A 246 24.68 -10.51 8.97
C ILE A 246 24.93 -11.92 8.43
N PHE A 247 24.49 -12.95 9.16
CA PHE A 247 24.59 -14.33 8.71
C PHE A 247 23.85 -14.54 7.38
N THR A 248 22.60 -14.07 7.26
CA THR A 248 21.85 -14.18 5.99
C THR A 248 22.54 -13.46 4.84
N CYS A 249 23.07 -12.24 5.05
CA CYS A 249 23.82 -11.52 4.02
C CYS A 249 25.10 -12.26 3.62
N ALA A 250 25.87 -12.77 4.58
CA ALA A 250 27.09 -13.54 4.31
C ALA A 250 26.78 -14.83 3.54
N SER A 251 25.70 -15.54 3.90
CA SER A 251 25.24 -16.72 3.17
C SER A 251 24.80 -16.37 1.74
N THR A 252 24.06 -15.27 1.55
CA THR A 252 23.65 -14.83 0.21
C THR A 252 24.84 -14.46 -0.65
N ILE A 253 25.84 -13.75 -0.11
CA ILE A 253 27.07 -13.42 -0.83
C ILE A 253 27.84 -14.70 -1.19
N PHE A 254 27.95 -15.66 -0.28
CA PHE A 254 28.59 -16.94 -0.57
C PHE A 254 27.88 -17.70 -1.70
N ILE A 255 26.55 -17.81 -1.64
CA ILE A 255 25.74 -18.45 -2.70
C ILE A 255 25.92 -17.71 -4.04
N LEU A 256 25.97 -16.37 -4.01
CA LEU A 256 26.20 -15.57 -5.20
C LEU A 256 27.52 -15.87 -5.88
N PHE A 257 28.61 -15.95 -5.10
CA PHE A 257 29.94 -16.25 -5.63
C PHE A 257 30.09 -17.70 -6.10
N SER A 258 29.42 -18.65 -5.44
CA SER A 258 29.63 -20.07 -5.70
C SER A 258 28.64 -20.68 -6.69
N PHE A 259 27.40 -20.16 -6.78
CA PHE A 259 26.28 -20.85 -7.45
C PHE A 259 25.28 -19.92 -8.14
N ALA A 260 25.57 -18.62 -8.32
CA ALA A 260 24.60 -17.72 -8.94
C ALA A 260 24.26 -18.11 -10.38
N SER A 261 22.97 -18.20 -10.68
CA SER A 261 22.50 -18.14 -12.05
C SER A 261 22.70 -16.74 -12.61
N GLU A 262 22.90 -16.63 -13.93
CA GLU A 262 23.05 -15.35 -14.63
C GLU A 262 21.86 -14.40 -14.32
N LYS A 263 20.64 -14.94 -14.33
CA LYS A 263 19.41 -14.21 -13.97
C LYS A 263 19.48 -13.59 -12.57
N LEU A 264 20.00 -14.33 -11.58
CA LEU A 264 20.12 -13.85 -10.21
C LEU A 264 21.22 -12.79 -10.10
N LEU A 265 22.35 -12.96 -10.78
CA LEU A 265 23.40 -11.94 -10.85
C LEU A 265 22.88 -10.64 -11.49
N MET A 266 22.14 -10.73 -12.60
CA MET A 266 21.51 -9.56 -13.23
C MET A 266 20.53 -8.84 -12.30
N ALA A 267 19.72 -9.58 -11.54
CA ALA A 267 18.82 -9.00 -10.55
C ALA A 267 19.59 -8.22 -9.47
N PHE A 268 20.70 -8.79 -8.98
CA PHE A 268 21.57 -8.13 -8.00
C PHE A 268 22.20 -6.85 -8.56
N ILE A 269 22.83 -6.91 -9.75
CA ILE A 269 23.41 -5.74 -10.40
C ILE A 269 22.33 -4.66 -10.59
N TRP A 270 21.16 -5.06 -11.10
CA TRP A 270 20.05 -4.14 -11.28
C TRP A 270 19.64 -3.46 -9.96
N VAL A 271 19.54 -4.16 -8.83
CA VAL A 271 19.22 -3.51 -7.55
C VAL A 271 20.32 -2.52 -7.12
N PHE A 272 21.58 -2.93 -7.23
CA PHE A 272 22.71 -2.15 -6.71
C PHE A 272 23.12 -0.95 -7.57
N ASN A 273 22.71 -0.90 -8.84
CA ASN A 273 22.96 0.25 -9.71
C ASN A 273 22.38 1.57 -9.18
N VAL A 274 21.39 1.52 -8.27
CA VAL A 274 20.89 2.70 -7.54
C VAL A 274 21.99 3.37 -6.73
N PHE A 275 22.89 2.58 -6.12
CA PHE A 275 23.93 3.06 -5.22
C PHE A 275 25.22 3.45 -5.95
N THR A 276 25.41 2.97 -7.19
CA THR A 276 26.60 3.29 -8.00
C THR A 276 26.46 4.59 -8.79
N GLY A 277 25.27 5.20 -8.80
CA GLY A 277 25.03 6.47 -9.50
C GLY A 277 24.82 6.35 -11.01
N GLU A 278 24.90 5.13 -11.56
CA GLU A 278 24.56 4.84 -12.97
C GLU A 278 23.04 4.84 -13.23
N ASP A 279 22.24 5.11 -12.19
CA ASP A 279 20.79 5.02 -12.26
C ASP A 279 20.19 6.24 -12.98
N LYS A 280 19.77 6.01 -14.22
CA LYS A 280 19.07 7.01 -15.04
C LYS A 280 17.76 7.50 -14.41
N THR A 281 17.20 6.80 -13.42
CA THR A 281 15.87 7.10 -12.86
C THR A 281 15.79 8.51 -12.26
N VAL A 282 16.77 8.92 -11.43
CA VAL A 282 16.73 10.24 -10.77
C VAL A 282 16.99 11.35 -11.78
N SER A 283 17.97 11.18 -12.66
CA SER A 283 18.26 12.16 -13.72
C SER A 283 17.11 12.30 -14.72
N VAL A 284 16.40 11.22 -15.02
CA VAL A 284 15.21 11.23 -15.89
C VAL A 284 14.07 11.98 -15.22
N ILE A 285 13.79 11.71 -13.94
CA ILE A 285 12.74 12.42 -13.18
C ILE A 285 13.04 13.92 -13.10
N LEU A 286 14.29 14.31 -12.86
CA LEU A 286 14.68 15.74 -12.81
C LEU A 286 14.62 16.43 -14.17
N GLY A 287 14.75 15.68 -15.26
CA GLY A 287 14.66 16.19 -16.63
C GLY A 287 13.25 16.14 -17.24
N MET A 288 12.25 15.64 -16.50
CA MET A 288 10.88 15.54 -17.00
C MET A 288 10.23 16.91 -17.17
N HIS A 289 9.36 17.01 -18.17
CA HIS A 289 8.59 18.21 -18.43
C HIS A 289 7.67 18.51 -17.24
N ILE A 290 7.53 19.80 -16.91
CA ILE A 290 6.55 20.30 -15.93
C ILE A 290 5.58 21.19 -16.71
N PRO A 291 4.30 20.81 -16.85
CA PRO A 291 3.30 21.63 -17.51
C PRO A 291 3.26 23.06 -16.95
N PRO A 292 3.26 24.10 -17.79
CA PRO A 292 3.25 25.48 -17.33
C PRO A 292 1.96 25.81 -16.58
N LEU A 293 2.02 26.80 -15.70
CA LEU A 293 0.84 27.31 -15.01
C LEU A 293 -0.06 28.09 -15.98
N SER A 294 -1.15 27.47 -16.40
CA SER A 294 -2.27 28.04 -17.15
C SER A 294 -3.57 28.00 -16.32
N GLU A 295 -4.63 28.68 -16.77
CA GLU A 295 -5.98 28.57 -16.17
C GLU A 295 -6.45 27.10 -16.06
N SER A 296 -6.21 26.31 -17.11
CA SER A 296 -6.52 24.88 -17.13
C SER A 296 -5.71 24.08 -16.11
N SER A 297 -4.47 24.47 -15.80
CA SER A 297 -3.67 23.81 -14.75
C SER A 297 -4.00 24.29 -13.32
N ILE A 298 -4.56 25.50 -13.17
CA ILE A 298 -4.98 26.04 -11.87
C ILE A 298 -6.27 25.37 -11.42
N VAL A 299 -7.25 25.27 -12.33
CA VAL A 299 -8.54 24.61 -12.11
C VAL A 299 -8.42 23.09 -12.27
N GLY A 300 -7.58 22.63 -13.19
CA GLY A 300 -7.43 21.21 -13.52
C GLY A 300 -7.97 20.92 -14.91
N SER A 301 -7.20 20.16 -15.67
CA SER A 301 -7.56 19.82 -17.04
C SER A 301 -8.65 18.74 -17.11
N GLY A 302 -8.84 17.97 -16.04
CA GLY A 302 -9.65 16.75 -16.03
C GLY A 302 -8.97 15.55 -16.71
N MET A 303 -7.82 15.76 -17.37
CA MET A 303 -7.11 14.74 -18.12
C MET A 303 -5.96 14.14 -17.30
N TYR A 304 -5.92 12.82 -17.28
CA TYR A 304 -4.83 12.02 -16.72
C TYR A 304 -4.06 11.27 -17.82
N SER A 305 -4.78 10.86 -18.87
CA SER A 305 -4.25 10.19 -20.06
C SER A 305 -4.72 10.89 -21.33
N LEU A 306 -3.89 10.84 -22.36
CA LEU A 306 -4.27 11.22 -23.71
C LEU A 306 -5.03 10.04 -24.38
N GLY A 307 -5.65 10.29 -25.54
CA GLY A 307 -6.45 9.29 -26.24
C GLY A 307 -5.67 8.04 -26.68
N ASP A 308 -4.34 8.09 -26.67
CA ASP A 308 -3.43 6.97 -26.93
C ASP A 308 -2.99 6.23 -25.65
N GLY A 309 -3.48 6.64 -24.48
CA GLY A 309 -3.12 6.10 -23.16
C GLY A 309 -1.83 6.66 -22.56
N SER A 310 -1.13 7.56 -23.26
CA SER A 310 0.05 8.21 -22.72
C SER A 310 -0.30 9.20 -21.60
N ASN A 311 0.66 9.49 -20.73
CA ASN A 311 0.45 10.38 -19.59
C ASN A 311 0.25 11.83 -20.07
N ALA A 312 -0.92 12.41 -19.76
CA ALA A 312 -1.32 13.73 -20.25
C ALA A 312 -0.44 14.88 -19.72
N SER A 313 0.21 14.69 -18.57
CA SER A 313 1.12 15.69 -17.99
C SER A 313 2.54 15.65 -18.58
N GLY A 314 2.90 14.57 -19.28
CA GLY A 314 4.27 14.33 -19.73
C GLY A 314 5.28 14.07 -18.61
N SER A 315 4.84 13.81 -17.37
CA SER A 315 5.70 13.60 -16.21
C SER A 315 5.27 12.43 -15.35
N ASP A 316 6.20 11.53 -14.99
CA ASP A 316 5.89 10.39 -14.14
C ASP A 316 5.68 10.78 -12.65
N ILE A 317 6.07 12.00 -12.27
CA ILE A 317 5.94 12.52 -10.91
C ILE A 317 4.46 12.58 -10.51
N GLY A 318 4.11 11.92 -9.40
CA GLY A 318 2.72 11.83 -8.92
C GLY A 318 2.08 13.19 -8.67
N TYR A 319 2.81 14.10 -8.00
CA TYR A 319 2.35 15.47 -7.78
C TYR A 319 2.06 16.22 -9.09
N ILE A 320 2.86 15.98 -10.13
CA ILE A 320 2.70 16.65 -11.43
C ILE A 320 1.47 16.15 -12.16
N GLN A 321 1.31 14.83 -12.23
CA GLN A 321 0.12 14.22 -12.83
C GLN A 321 -1.15 14.70 -12.13
N ASN A 322 -1.13 14.74 -10.79
CA ASN A 322 -2.31 15.12 -10.03
C ASN A 322 -2.62 16.62 -10.14
N TYR A 323 -1.64 17.54 -10.13
CA TYR A 323 -1.98 18.96 -10.29
C TYR A 323 -2.46 19.25 -11.72
N TYR A 324 -1.89 18.59 -12.73
CA TYR A 324 -2.34 18.76 -14.10
C TYR A 324 -3.79 18.27 -14.27
N ALA A 325 -4.12 17.12 -13.69
CA ALA A 325 -5.45 16.53 -13.79
C ALA A 325 -6.49 17.26 -12.91
N MET A 326 -6.18 17.47 -11.62
CA MET A 326 -7.12 17.95 -10.60
C MET A 326 -7.02 19.46 -10.35
N GLY A 327 -6.03 20.14 -10.90
CA GLY A 327 -5.80 21.56 -10.66
C GLY A 327 -4.95 21.82 -9.42
N LEU A 328 -4.07 22.82 -9.52
CA LEU A 328 -3.16 23.20 -8.44
C LEU A 328 -3.88 23.47 -7.11
N ILE A 329 -5.00 24.21 -7.14
CA ILE A 329 -5.73 24.59 -5.93
C ILE A 329 -6.29 23.36 -5.23
N ASN A 330 -7.00 22.49 -5.96
CA ASN A 330 -7.62 21.31 -5.37
C ASN A 330 -6.58 20.28 -4.92
N VAL A 331 -5.47 20.14 -5.65
CA VAL A 331 -4.34 19.31 -5.20
C VAL A 331 -3.76 19.81 -3.89
N ILE A 332 -3.50 21.11 -3.76
CA ILE A 332 -3.01 21.67 -2.48
C ILE A 332 -3.99 21.36 -1.36
N ILE A 333 -5.29 21.63 -1.56
CA ILE A 333 -6.33 21.35 -0.56
C ILE A 333 -6.33 19.86 -0.18
N PHE A 334 -6.31 18.95 -1.16
CA PHE A 334 -6.34 17.51 -0.94
C PHE A 334 -5.11 17.01 -0.17
N TYR A 335 -3.90 17.27 -0.68
CA TYR A 335 -2.66 16.77 -0.06
C TYR A 335 -2.42 17.38 1.31
N VAL A 336 -2.66 18.69 1.48
CA VAL A 336 -2.47 19.37 2.77
C VAL A 336 -3.48 18.84 3.79
N SER A 337 -4.75 18.70 3.41
CA SER A 337 -5.78 18.18 4.31
C SER A 337 -5.51 16.72 4.68
N LEU A 338 -5.11 15.88 3.71
CA LEU A 338 -4.73 14.49 3.96
C LEU A 338 -3.51 14.40 4.88
N PHE A 339 -2.47 15.21 4.63
CA PHE A 339 -1.27 15.24 5.46
C PHE A 339 -1.60 15.61 6.90
N PHE A 340 -2.31 16.72 7.12
CA PHE A 340 -2.67 17.16 8.45
C PHE A 340 -3.58 16.17 9.17
N PHE A 341 -4.51 15.56 8.44
CA PHE A 341 -5.38 14.52 8.99
C PHE A 341 -4.57 13.30 9.47
N LEU A 342 -3.72 12.74 8.61
CA LEU A 342 -2.89 11.58 8.94
C LEU A 342 -1.92 11.90 10.07
N PHE A 343 -1.21 13.03 9.98
CA PHE A 343 -0.23 13.46 10.97
C PHE A 343 -0.88 13.68 12.34
N ARG A 344 -1.98 14.43 12.40
CA ARG A 344 -2.71 14.66 13.66
C ARG A 344 -3.24 13.38 14.27
N SER A 345 -3.72 12.45 13.44
CA SER A 345 -4.20 11.14 13.90
C SER A 345 -3.06 10.28 14.45
N ALA A 346 -1.88 10.28 13.79
CA ALA A 346 -0.69 9.59 14.29
C ALA A 346 -0.20 10.15 15.64
N LEU A 347 -0.27 11.47 15.85
CA LEU A 347 0.07 12.08 17.14
C LEU A 347 -0.90 11.67 18.26
N ARG A 348 -2.17 11.38 17.93
CA ARG A 348 -3.17 10.89 18.89
C ARG A 348 -3.06 9.39 19.17
N ALA A 349 -2.43 8.62 18.29
CA ALA A 349 -2.29 7.17 18.45
C ALA A 349 -1.63 6.85 19.80
N PHE A 350 -2.18 5.90 20.56
CA PHE A 350 -1.61 5.53 21.85
C PHE A 350 -0.32 4.68 21.72
N ARG A 351 -0.04 4.18 20.52
CA ARG A 351 1.12 3.33 20.21
C ARG A 351 1.73 3.72 18.87
N PHE A 352 3.02 3.45 18.72
CA PHE A 352 3.79 3.60 17.48
C PHE A 352 3.87 5.01 16.88
N ARG A 353 3.65 6.06 17.68
CA ARG A 353 3.57 7.46 17.18
C ARG A 353 4.70 7.84 16.24
N SER A 354 5.96 7.62 16.64
CA SER A 354 7.14 7.93 15.84
C SER A 354 7.20 7.13 14.55
N GLU A 355 6.89 5.84 14.60
CA GLU A 355 6.89 4.97 13.43
C GLU A 355 5.81 5.38 12.41
N LEU A 356 4.61 5.71 12.90
CA LEU A 356 3.50 6.16 12.06
C LEU A 356 3.81 7.51 11.40
N VAL A 357 4.44 8.45 12.12
CA VAL A 357 4.88 9.73 11.55
C VAL A 357 5.91 9.51 10.44
N ILE A 358 6.92 8.65 10.65
CA ILE A 358 7.91 8.32 9.62
C ILE A 358 7.23 7.67 8.41
N PHE A 359 6.32 6.72 8.63
CA PHE A 359 5.56 6.09 7.54
C PHE A 359 4.76 7.12 6.75
N ILE A 360 4.06 8.04 7.41
CA ILE A 360 3.32 9.13 6.75
C ILE A 360 4.26 10.00 5.90
N LEU A 361 5.42 10.42 6.44
CA LEU A 361 6.39 11.18 5.64
C LEU A 361 6.83 10.40 4.40
N MET A 362 7.06 9.10 4.52
CA MET A 362 7.40 8.25 3.38
C MET A 362 6.30 8.20 2.31
N ILE A 363 5.01 8.17 2.68
CA ILE A 363 3.89 8.22 1.72
C ILE A 363 4.01 9.46 0.81
N PHE A 364 4.33 10.62 1.39
CA PHE A 364 4.45 11.87 0.63
C PHE A 364 5.76 11.95 -0.15
N VAL A 365 6.84 11.36 0.36
CA VAL A 365 8.12 11.30 -0.38
C VAL A 365 8.00 10.42 -1.63
N VAL A 366 7.35 9.25 -1.55
CA VAL A 366 7.21 8.38 -2.72
C VAL A 366 6.35 8.99 -3.82
N GLU A 367 5.48 9.93 -3.47
CA GLU A 367 4.64 10.67 -4.42
C GLU A 367 5.47 11.52 -5.41
N LEU A 368 6.73 11.86 -5.05
CA LEU A 368 7.69 12.51 -5.96
C LEU A 368 8.07 11.61 -7.14
N LYS A 369 7.81 10.30 -7.05
CA LYS A 369 8.13 9.34 -8.11
C LYS A 369 6.90 8.99 -8.95
N GLU A 370 5.81 8.58 -8.31
CA GLU A 370 4.58 8.09 -8.94
C GLU A 370 3.40 8.42 -8.02
N PRO A 371 2.16 8.47 -8.52
CA PRO A 371 0.96 8.85 -7.75
C PRO A 371 0.49 7.76 -6.75
N PHE A 372 1.36 7.35 -5.82
CA PHE A 372 1.13 6.26 -4.86
C PHE A 372 -0.03 6.50 -3.91
N ILE A 373 -0.34 7.76 -3.55
CA ILE A 373 -1.53 8.08 -2.74
C ILE A 373 -2.80 7.60 -3.46
N PHE A 374 -2.90 7.82 -4.77
CA PHE A 374 -4.05 7.35 -5.58
C PHE A 374 -3.97 5.88 -5.98
N LYS A 375 -2.82 5.21 -5.79
CA LYS A 375 -2.74 3.73 -5.76
C LYS A 375 -3.23 3.14 -4.44
N TYR A 376 -3.61 3.99 -3.48
CA TYR A 376 -4.37 3.71 -2.26
C TYR A 376 -3.76 2.75 -1.22
N ASN A 377 -2.85 1.83 -1.58
CA ASN A 377 -2.37 0.75 -0.69
C ASN A 377 -1.74 1.27 0.61
N MET A 378 -0.84 2.25 0.52
CA MET A 378 -0.21 2.82 1.72
C MET A 378 -1.23 3.58 2.58
N VAL A 379 -2.18 4.29 1.94
CA VAL A 379 -3.20 5.06 2.63
C VAL A 379 -4.22 4.13 3.31
N PHE A 380 -4.61 3.05 2.65
CA PHE A 380 -5.45 1.98 3.21
C PHE A 380 -4.84 1.43 4.50
N PHE A 381 -3.57 1.04 4.46
CA PHE A 381 -2.87 0.52 5.62
C PHE A 381 -2.80 1.51 6.78
N ILE A 382 -2.35 2.75 6.52
CA ILE A 382 -2.18 3.74 7.59
C ILE A 382 -3.53 4.14 8.19
N LEU A 383 -4.59 4.28 7.39
CA LEU A 383 -5.93 4.55 7.90
C LEU A 383 -6.46 3.39 8.75
N ALA A 384 -6.28 2.14 8.30
CA ALA A 384 -6.71 0.98 9.06
C ALA A 384 -6.05 0.95 10.45
N LEU A 385 -4.74 1.22 10.52
CA LEU A 385 -4.04 1.33 11.80
C LEU A 385 -4.48 2.53 12.64
N LEU A 386 -4.57 3.73 12.06
CA LEU A 386 -4.92 4.93 12.81
C LEU A 386 -6.32 4.81 13.43
N PHE A 387 -7.28 4.25 12.70
CA PHE A 387 -8.62 3.99 13.21
C PHE A 387 -8.65 2.99 14.38
N SER A 388 -7.86 1.91 14.30
CA SER A 388 -7.74 0.95 15.42
C SER A 388 -6.91 1.46 16.60
N LEU A 389 -6.23 2.61 16.44
CA LEU A 389 -5.37 3.21 17.46
C LEU A 389 -5.95 4.51 18.08
N ASP A 390 -7.12 4.99 17.65
CA ASP A 390 -7.78 6.17 18.25
C ASP A 390 -8.71 5.77 19.40
N ILE A 391 -8.28 6.05 20.63
CA ILE A 391 -9.04 5.75 21.86
C ILE A 391 -10.42 6.41 21.87
N LYS A 392 -10.55 7.65 21.36
CA LYS A 392 -11.83 8.38 21.39
C LYS A 392 -12.85 7.71 20.47
N LEU A 393 -12.41 7.31 19.28
CA LEU A 393 -13.23 6.56 18.35
C LEU A 393 -13.64 5.20 18.96
N LEU A 394 -12.67 4.44 19.48
CA LEU A 394 -12.93 3.13 20.10
C LEU A 394 -13.93 3.23 21.25
N ASN A 395 -13.86 4.29 22.06
CA ASN A 395 -14.80 4.51 23.16
C ASN A 395 -16.23 4.79 22.68
N LYS A 396 -16.41 5.43 21.52
CA LYS A 396 -17.73 5.60 20.90
C LYS A 396 -18.27 4.26 20.38
N LEU A 397 -17.43 3.52 19.65
CA LEU A 397 -17.79 2.23 19.04
C LEU A 397 -18.14 1.15 20.07
N ARG A 398 -17.55 1.19 21.27
CA ARG A 398 -17.87 0.25 22.37
C ARG A 398 -19.17 0.57 23.11
N ARG A 399 -19.75 1.77 22.91
CA ARG A 399 -21.00 2.20 23.57
C ARG A 399 -22.24 1.90 22.73
N SER A 400 -22.07 1.61 21.44
CA SER A 400 -23.10 1.16 20.50
C SER A 400 -23.18 -0.36 20.49
#